data_AF-A0ABC9DM03-F1
#
_entry.id   AF-A0ABC9DM03-F1
#
_cell.length_a   1.000
_cell.length_b   1.000
_cell.length_c   1.000
_cell.angle_alpha   90.00
_cell.angle_beta   90.00
_cell.angle_gamma   90.00
#
_symmetry.space_group_name_H-M   'P 1'
#
loop_
_entity.id
_entity.type
_entity.pdbx_description
1 polymer ?
#
loop_
_entity_poly.entity_id
_entity_poly.type
_entity_poly.pdbx_seq_one_letter_code
_entity_poly.pdbx_strand_id
1 'polypeptide(L)'
;MPRMTKLLLQLHAAADRRHGGGPGPGRRHPLTPRHASAAGRFAPTALVLCLLALAAAVTTLSLALTLHRHGHDPGAAPGASPRGFAVVINTWRRHALLRRSAAHYAACPGVDAVRVVWSEPRPPPERLRRGLAVLDNNGTRRVRVRFETSNNGGSAGDSSLNNRFRPIRGLDADAVFSVDDDLIVPCSTLRFAFDVWRSAPNAMVGFVPRMHWIADPRGSTKEYRYGSWWSVWWTGTYSMVLSKASFFHRRYLDLYTNQMLPSIRKYVNENRNCEDIAMSFLVANATGAPPIWVQGRIFEIGSSGISSLKGHGLQRSRCLNTFAAMYGHMPLVATTVKAVDSRRSWFW
;
A
#
# COMPACT_ATOMS: atom_id res chain seq x y z
N MET A 1 -21.99 40.56 -17.00
CA MET A 1 -21.19 41.59 -16.30
C MET A 1 -20.09 40.88 -15.50
N PRO A 2 -18.83 41.01 -15.90
CA PRO A 2 -17.72 40.16 -15.45
C PRO A 2 -16.81 40.85 -14.43
N ARG A 3 -16.16 40.08 -13.56
CA ARG A 3 -14.91 40.46 -12.88
C ARG A 3 -13.98 39.25 -12.76
N MET A 4 -13.42 38.84 -13.89
CA MET A 4 -12.17 38.08 -13.98
C MET A 4 -11.46 38.52 -15.26
N THR A 5 -10.64 39.56 -15.20
CA THR A 5 -9.46 39.79 -16.08
C THR A 5 -8.85 41.15 -15.75
N LYS A 6 -7.64 41.17 -15.16
CA LYS A 6 -6.62 42.23 -15.28
C LYS A 6 -5.42 41.85 -14.41
N LEU A 7 -4.54 41.01 -14.94
CA LEU A 7 -3.14 41.00 -14.53
C LEU A 7 -2.28 40.37 -15.64
N LEU A 8 -2.12 41.12 -16.73
CA LEU A 8 -1.17 40.87 -17.80
C LEU A 8 -1.00 42.18 -18.55
N LEU A 9 -0.04 43.00 -18.12
CA LEU A 9 0.70 44.04 -18.84
C LEU A 9 1.31 44.99 -17.81
N GLN A 10 2.51 44.70 -17.32
CA GLN A 10 3.49 45.70 -16.88
C GLN A 10 4.83 44.98 -16.78
N LEU A 11 5.70 45.18 -17.77
CA LEU A 11 7.16 45.15 -17.70
C LEU A 11 7.70 45.35 -19.13
N HIS A 12 7.67 46.61 -19.57
CA HIS A 12 8.53 47.15 -20.63
C HIS A 12 8.84 48.60 -20.24
N ALA A 13 10.06 49.04 -20.59
CA ALA A 13 10.63 50.37 -20.43
C ALA A 13 11.42 50.63 -19.12
N ALA A 14 12.70 50.24 -19.14
CA ALA A 14 13.75 51.07 -18.57
C ALA A 14 15.02 50.93 -19.43
N ALA A 15 15.64 52.08 -19.69
CA ALA A 15 16.98 52.32 -20.24
C ALA A 15 17.08 52.56 -21.75
N ASP A 16 16.74 53.79 -22.14
CA ASP A 16 17.36 54.48 -23.28
C ASP A 16 18.15 55.68 -22.73
N ARG A 17 19.41 55.83 -23.17
CA ARG A 17 20.24 57.05 -23.29
C ARG A 17 21.73 56.71 -23.25
N ARG A 18 22.37 56.78 -24.43
CA ARG A 18 23.57 57.59 -24.75
C ARG A 18 24.22 57.06 -26.03
N HIS A 19 24.10 57.79 -27.12
CA HIS A 19 25.23 58.49 -27.76
C HIS A 19 24.80 59.03 -29.14
N GLY A 20 25.04 60.32 -29.34
CA GLY A 20 24.96 60.97 -30.65
C GLY A 20 26.36 61.27 -31.23
N GLY A 21 26.38 61.62 -32.51
CA GLY A 21 27.39 62.52 -33.08
C GLY A 21 28.23 62.01 -34.26
N GLY A 22 27.70 62.14 -35.48
CA GLY A 22 28.30 62.83 -36.64
C GLY A 22 29.62 62.37 -37.32
N PRO A 23 29.86 62.76 -38.60
CA PRO A 23 30.65 61.99 -39.57
C PRO A 23 31.94 62.67 -40.08
N GLY A 24 32.83 61.92 -40.73
CA GLY A 24 34.00 62.45 -41.45
C GLY A 24 34.56 61.47 -42.51
N PRO A 25 34.97 61.94 -43.72
CA PRO A 25 35.29 61.07 -44.86
C PRO A 25 36.79 60.94 -45.15
N GLY A 26 37.23 59.85 -45.81
CA GLY A 26 38.60 59.71 -46.31
C GLY A 26 38.85 58.43 -47.11
N ARG A 27 39.36 58.58 -48.34
CA ARG A 27 39.51 57.58 -49.42
C ARG A 27 40.77 56.69 -49.32
N ARG A 28 40.63 55.43 -49.80
CA ARG A 28 41.47 54.52 -50.64
C ARG A 28 43.02 54.59 -50.50
N HIS A 29 43.80 53.49 -50.40
CA HIS A 29 44.10 52.45 -51.42
C HIS A 29 45.02 51.31 -50.84
N PRO A 30 45.41 50.23 -51.58
CA PRO A 30 45.39 48.81 -51.14
C PRO A 30 46.78 48.20 -50.82
N LEU A 31 46.81 46.90 -50.41
CA LEU A 31 47.77 45.81 -50.78
C LEU A 31 47.72 44.63 -49.75
N THR A 32 47.13 43.48 -50.12
CA THR A 32 47.75 42.13 -50.37
C THR A 32 48.11 41.25 -49.14
N PRO A 33 48.09 39.90 -49.31
CA PRO A 33 47.58 38.97 -48.29
C PRO A 33 48.68 38.24 -47.51
N ARG A 34 48.33 37.61 -46.38
CA ARG A 34 49.16 36.55 -45.76
C ARG A 34 48.33 35.32 -45.37
N HIS A 35 48.61 34.27 -46.13
CA HIS A 35 48.64 32.84 -45.83
C HIS A 35 47.43 32.15 -45.19
N ALA A 36 46.86 31.27 -46.03
CA ALA A 36 45.98 30.17 -45.67
C ALA A 36 46.65 29.19 -44.71
N SER A 37 45.92 28.81 -43.64
CA SER A 37 46.16 27.58 -42.90
C SER A 37 45.20 26.51 -43.43
N ALA A 38 45.76 25.37 -43.81
CA ALA A 38 45.06 24.26 -44.42
C ALA A 38 43.88 23.77 -43.56
N ALA A 39 42.67 23.84 -44.11
CA ALA A 39 41.52 23.12 -43.59
C ALA A 39 41.72 21.62 -43.89
N GLY A 40 41.98 20.84 -42.85
CA GLY A 40 41.98 19.38 -42.93
C GLY A 40 40.62 18.90 -43.43
N ARG A 41 40.63 18.07 -44.49
CA ARG A 41 39.43 17.46 -45.04
C ARG A 41 38.82 16.55 -43.97
N PHE A 42 37.65 16.92 -43.45
CA PHE A 42 36.84 16.04 -42.62
C PHE A 42 36.48 14.80 -43.45
N ALA A 43 37.11 13.67 -43.14
CA ALA A 43 36.82 12.40 -43.79
C ALA A 43 35.50 11.84 -43.22
N PRO A 44 34.39 11.80 -43.99
CA PRO A 44 33.10 11.32 -43.50
C PRO A 44 33.15 9.86 -43.02
N THR A 45 34.13 9.10 -43.52
CA THR A 45 34.42 7.72 -43.10
C THR A 45 34.83 7.61 -41.63
N ALA A 46 35.59 8.58 -41.10
CA ALA A 46 36.01 8.57 -39.70
C ALA A 46 34.83 8.79 -38.74
N LEU A 47 33.88 9.67 -39.12
CA LEU A 47 32.68 9.92 -38.33
C LEU A 47 31.77 8.68 -38.29
N VAL A 48 31.57 8.02 -39.44
CA VAL A 48 30.76 6.79 -39.53
C VAL A 48 31.36 5.66 -38.71
N LEU A 49 32.69 5.47 -38.76
CA LEU A 49 33.38 4.48 -37.93
C LEU A 49 33.25 4.78 -36.43
N CYS A 50 33.34 6.05 -36.03
CA CYS A 50 33.11 6.46 -34.64
C CYS A 50 31.68 6.17 -34.17
N LEU A 51 30.68 6.44 -35.00
CA LEU A 51 29.28 6.19 -34.67
C LEU A 51 28.97 4.68 -34.56
N LEU A 52 29.55 3.86 -35.44
CA LEU A 52 29.42 2.41 -35.36
C LEU A 52 30.11 1.83 -34.11
N ALA A 53 31.29 2.34 -33.74
CA ALA A 53 31.98 1.93 -32.52
C ALA A 53 31.20 2.30 -31.25
N LEU A 54 30.59 3.49 -31.22
CA LEU A 54 29.72 3.93 -30.13
C LEU A 54 28.47 3.05 -30.01
N ALA A 55 27.82 2.71 -31.13
CA ALA A 55 26.67 1.81 -31.13
C ALA A 55 27.04 0.41 -30.61
N ALA A 56 28.19 -0.14 -31.05
CA ALA A 56 28.70 -1.42 -30.55
C ALA A 56 28.95 -1.36 -29.03
N ALA A 57 29.62 -0.31 -28.54
CA ALA A 57 29.88 -0.13 -27.10
C ALA A 57 28.59 -0.08 -26.26
N VAL A 58 27.57 0.65 -26.73
CA VAL A 58 26.27 0.74 -26.05
C VAL A 58 25.56 -0.62 -26.02
N THR A 59 25.61 -1.38 -27.12
CA THR A 59 25.02 -2.74 -27.14
C THR A 59 25.76 -3.71 -26.21
N THR A 60 27.09 -3.65 -26.16
CA THR A 60 27.88 -4.49 -25.24
C THR A 60 27.65 -4.13 -23.78
N LEU A 61 27.50 -2.84 -23.46
CA LEU A 61 27.21 -2.38 -22.10
C LEU A 61 25.78 -2.76 -21.70
N SER A 62 24.81 -2.66 -22.60
CA SER A 62 23.44 -3.10 -22.37
C SER A 62 23.38 -4.61 -22.12
N LEU A 63 24.09 -5.40 -22.92
CA LEU A 63 24.19 -6.85 -22.74
C LEU A 63 24.88 -7.22 -21.43
N ALA A 64 25.99 -6.54 -21.11
CA ALA A 64 26.70 -6.71 -19.84
C ALA A 64 25.82 -6.37 -18.64
N LEU A 65 25.03 -5.28 -18.71
CA LEU A 65 24.08 -4.91 -17.66
C LEU A 65 22.93 -5.91 -17.53
N THR A 66 22.42 -6.48 -18.63
CA THR A 66 21.40 -7.53 -18.57
C THR A 66 21.95 -8.84 -17.99
N LEU A 67 23.19 -9.20 -18.31
CA LEU A 67 23.86 -10.38 -17.75
C LEU A 67 24.24 -10.17 -16.28
N HIS A 68 24.65 -8.96 -15.88
CA HIS A 68 24.97 -8.63 -14.49
C HIS A 68 23.71 -8.57 -13.60
N ARG A 69 22.56 -8.19 -14.17
CA ARG A 69 21.25 -8.25 -13.48
C ARG A 69 20.75 -9.68 -13.25
N HIS A 70 21.39 -10.68 -13.85
CA HIS A 70 21.21 -12.10 -13.55
C HIS A 70 22.18 -12.64 -12.48
N GLY A 71 22.87 -11.75 -11.75
CA GLY A 71 23.53 -12.06 -10.48
C GLY A 71 22.54 -12.69 -9.50
N HIS A 72 22.65 -14.01 -9.41
CA HIS A 72 21.83 -14.94 -8.64
C HIS A 72 21.97 -14.66 -7.14
N ASP A 73 20.85 -14.43 -6.45
CA ASP A 73 20.76 -14.51 -5.00
C ASP A 73 20.79 -16.00 -4.61
N PRO A 74 21.81 -16.53 -3.91
CA PRO A 74 21.88 -17.94 -3.54
C PRO A 74 21.02 -18.16 -2.29
N GLY A 75 19.70 -18.12 -2.46
CA GLY A 75 18.74 -18.35 -1.37
C GLY A 75 17.35 -18.80 -1.80
N ALA A 76 16.98 -18.63 -3.07
CA ALA A 76 15.70 -19.11 -3.57
C ALA A 76 15.86 -20.50 -4.20
N ALA A 77 15.52 -21.55 -3.44
CA ALA A 77 15.43 -22.91 -3.98
C ALA A 77 14.50 -22.92 -5.22
N PRO A 78 14.98 -23.36 -6.41
CA PRO A 78 14.17 -23.43 -7.60
C PRO A 78 13.30 -24.69 -7.50
N GLY A 79 12.00 -24.53 -7.24
CA GLY A 79 11.05 -25.64 -7.24
C GLY A 79 9.84 -25.52 -6.31
N ALA A 80 9.78 -24.51 -5.43
CA ALA A 80 8.55 -24.26 -4.69
C ALA A 80 7.54 -23.57 -5.61
N SER A 81 6.44 -24.26 -5.96
CA SER A 81 5.22 -23.59 -6.45
C SER A 81 5.00 -22.33 -5.61
N PRO A 82 4.66 -21.17 -6.20
CA PRO A 82 4.46 -19.95 -5.42
C PRO A 82 3.44 -20.25 -4.32
N ARG A 83 3.88 -20.25 -3.06
CA ARG A 83 2.98 -20.47 -1.92
C ARG A 83 1.85 -19.45 -2.04
N GLY A 84 0.61 -19.90 -1.91
CA GLY A 84 -0.54 -19.03 -1.93
C GLY A 84 -0.65 -18.24 -0.63
N PHE A 85 -1.85 -17.75 -0.35
CA PHE A 85 -2.16 -16.98 0.84
C PHE A 85 -3.41 -17.52 1.53
N ALA A 86 -3.50 -17.27 2.83
CA ALA A 86 -4.71 -17.56 3.57
C ALA A 86 -5.63 -16.34 3.60
N VAL A 87 -6.94 -16.57 3.55
CA VAL A 87 -7.96 -15.54 3.80
C VAL A 87 -8.53 -15.73 5.19
N VAL A 88 -8.52 -14.68 6.01
CA VAL A 88 -9.08 -14.66 7.36
C VAL A 88 -10.28 -13.72 7.38
N ILE A 89 -11.48 -14.28 7.49
CA ILE A 89 -12.76 -13.56 7.49
C ILE A 89 -13.25 -13.41 8.91
N ASN A 90 -13.38 -12.17 9.40
CA ASN A 90 -14.03 -11.90 10.68
C ASN A 90 -15.54 -11.77 10.51
N THR A 91 -16.33 -12.43 11.36
CA THR A 91 -17.80 -12.41 11.25
C THR A 91 -18.49 -12.31 12.61
N TRP A 92 -19.63 -11.61 12.61
CA TRP A 92 -20.55 -11.53 13.75
C TRP A 92 -21.98 -11.32 13.24
N ARG A 93 -22.86 -12.32 13.47
CA ARG A 93 -24.30 -12.26 13.19
C ARG A 93 -24.69 -11.89 11.75
N ARG A 94 -23.84 -12.22 10.77
CA ARG A 94 -24.01 -11.88 9.35
C ARG A 94 -23.83 -13.10 8.44
N HIS A 95 -24.47 -14.22 8.80
CA HIS A 95 -24.23 -15.54 8.19
C HIS A 95 -24.43 -15.56 6.66
N ALA A 96 -25.39 -14.78 6.15
CA ALA A 96 -25.63 -14.67 4.71
C ALA A 96 -24.48 -13.97 3.97
N LEU A 97 -23.94 -12.89 4.55
CA LEU A 97 -22.78 -12.16 3.99
C LEU A 97 -21.53 -13.02 4.07
N LEU A 98 -21.29 -13.65 5.22
CA LEU A 98 -20.22 -14.62 5.42
C LEU A 98 -20.24 -15.74 4.37
N ARG A 99 -21.40 -16.34 4.11
CA ARG A 99 -21.50 -17.40 3.08
C ARG A 99 -21.10 -16.89 1.70
N ARG A 100 -21.52 -15.66 1.37
CA ARG A 100 -21.21 -15.02 0.09
C ARG A 100 -19.72 -14.69 -0.04
N SER A 101 -19.13 -14.09 0.99
CA SER A 101 -17.70 -13.74 0.99
C SER A 101 -16.80 -14.96 1.06
N ALA A 102 -17.10 -15.95 1.89
CA ALA A 102 -16.35 -17.21 1.95
C ALA A 102 -16.38 -17.97 0.62
N ALA A 103 -17.55 -18.07 -0.04
CA ALA A 103 -17.66 -18.70 -1.36
C ALA A 103 -16.84 -17.98 -2.43
N HIS A 104 -16.87 -16.65 -2.45
CA HIS A 104 -16.06 -15.84 -3.36
C HIS A 104 -14.57 -16.08 -3.16
N TYR A 105 -14.07 -15.95 -1.92
CA TYR A 105 -12.64 -16.10 -1.64
C TYR A 105 -12.14 -17.53 -1.82
N ALA A 106 -12.95 -18.54 -1.50
CA ALA A 106 -12.59 -19.94 -1.75
C ALA A 106 -12.41 -20.23 -3.26
N ALA A 107 -13.12 -19.52 -4.14
CA ALA A 107 -12.98 -19.66 -5.58
C ALA A 107 -11.79 -18.87 -6.18
N CYS A 108 -11.16 -17.95 -5.43
CA CYS A 108 -10.07 -17.14 -5.96
C CYS A 108 -8.77 -17.97 -6.15
N PRO A 109 -8.06 -17.80 -7.28
CA PRO A 109 -6.74 -18.41 -7.48
C PRO A 109 -5.72 -17.93 -6.44
N GLY A 110 -4.91 -18.86 -5.92
CA GLY A 110 -3.86 -18.57 -4.94
C GLY A 110 -4.33 -18.54 -3.47
N VAL A 111 -5.62 -18.75 -3.18
CA VAL A 111 -6.12 -18.84 -1.79
C VAL A 111 -5.93 -20.24 -1.23
N ASP A 112 -4.96 -20.50 -0.39
CA ASP A 112 -4.67 -21.86 0.12
C ASP A 112 -5.66 -22.32 1.20
N ALA A 113 -6.23 -21.36 1.93
CA ALA A 113 -7.12 -21.61 3.04
C ALA A 113 -8.07 -20.44 3.26
N VAL A 114 -9.29 -20.73 3.72
CA VAL A 114 -10.19 -19.73 4.29
C VAL A 114 -10.39 -20.06 5.77
N ARG A 115 -10.22 -19.06 6.62
CA ARG A 115 -10.34 -19.16 8.08
C ARG A 115 -11.39 -18.17 8.53
N VAL A 116 -12.48 -18.68 9.08
CA VAL A 116 -13.60 -17.88 9.55
C VAL A 116 -13.44 -17.67 11.04
N VAL A 117 -13.08 -16.46 11.45
CA VAL A 117 -12.99 -16.08 12.85
C VAL A 117 -14.41 -15.89 13.36
N TRP A 118 -14.84 -16.85 14.17
CA TRP A 118 -16.19 -16.90 14.70
C TRP A 118 -16.25 -16.20 16.05
N SER A 119 -16.77 -14.98 16.05
CA SER A 119 -16.82 -14.17 17.26
C SER A 119 -18.15 -14.28 18.02
N GLU A 120 -19.11 -15.12 17.59
CA GLU A 120 -20.40 -15.24 18.30
C GLU A 120 -20.34 -16.17 19.53
N PRO A 121 -21.19 -15.95 20.55
CA PRO A 121 -21.17 -16.76 21.77
C PRO A 121 -21.53 -18.23 21.58
N ARG A 122 -22.44 -18.50 20.64
CA ARG A 122 -22.85 -19.88 20.32
C ARG A 122 -22.01 -20.40 19.17
N PRO A 123 -21.71 -21.70 19.12
CA PRO A 123 -21.04 -22.30 17.98
C PRO A 123 -21.74 -22.01 16.65
N PRO A 124 -21.01 -22.02 15.51
CA PRO A 124 -21.61 -21.84 14.20
C PRO A 124 -22.73 -22.86 13.96
N PRO A 125 -23.93 -22.42 13.50
CA PRO A 125 -25.03 -23.33 13.24
C PRO A 125 -24.62 -24.42 12.25
N GLU A 126 -25.09 -25.65 12.46
CA GLU A 126 -24.66 -26.79 11.65
C GLU A 126 -24.99 -26.61 10.15
N ARG A 127 -26.12 -25.96 9.83
CA ARG A 127 -26.47 -25.60 8.45
C ARG A 127 -25.41 -24.70 7.80
N LEU A 128 -24.87 -23.75 8.55
CA LEU A 128 -23.81 -22.85 8.08
C LEU A 128 -22.50 -23.62 7.92
N ARG A 129 -22.14 -24.47 8.88
CA ARG A 129 -20.95 -25.32 8.81
C ARG A 129 -20.95 -26.21 7.58
N ARG A 130 -22.04 -26.95 7.35
CA ARG A 130 -22.21 -27.78 6.15
C ARG A 130 -22.16 -26.96 4.86
N GLY A 131 -22.83 -25.81 4.84
CA GLY A 131 -22.85 -24.93 3.66
C GLY A 131 -21.45 -24.43 3.26
N LEU A 132 -20.58 -24.15 4.23
CA LEU A 132 -19.19 -23.76 3.96
C LEU A 132 -18.28 -24.95 3.67
N ALA A 133 -18.50 -26.11 4.29
CA ALA A 133 -17.71 -27.32 4.05
C ALA A 133 -17.82 -27.83 2.60
N VAL A 134 -18.95 -27.57 1.92
CA VAL A 134 -19.12 -27.90 0.50
C VAL A 134 -18.10 -27.14 -0.38
N LEU A 135 -17.59 -26.00 0.08
CA LEU A 135 -16.58 -25.22 -0.64
C LEU A 135 -15.20 -25.90 -0.63
N ASP A 136 -14.98 -26.90 0.24
CA ASP A 136 -13.70 -27.61 0.35
C ASP A 136 -13.36 -28.42 -0.91
N ASN A 137 -14.35 -28.75 -1.76
CA ASN A 137 -14.21 -29.66 -2.90
C ASN A 137 -14.80 -29.10 -4.21
N ASN A 138 -14.46 -27.87 -4.61
CA ASN A 138 -14.94 -27.33 -5.90
C ASN A 138 -14.09 -27.81 -7.11
N GLY A 139 -13.95 -29.13 -7.27
CA GLY A 139 -13.24 -29.75 -8.39
C GLY A 139 -11.81 -30.19 -8.03
N THR A 140 -10.79 -29.43 -8.45
CA THR A 140 -9.38 -29.85 -8.44
C THR A 140 -8.53 -29.28 -7.32
N ARG A 141 -9.03 -28.30 -6.56
CA ARG A 141 -8.25 -27.57 -5.53
C ARG A 141 -9.00 -27.56 -4.19
N ARG A 142 -8.38 -28.16 -3.17
CA ARG A 142 -8.94 -28.21 -1.81
C ARG A 142 -8.65 -26.94 -1.04
N VAL A 143 -9.53 -25.95 -1.10
CA VAL A 143 -9.47 -24.79 -0.19
C VAL A 143 -10.23 -25.14 1.08
N ARG A 144 -9.50 -25.41 2.16
CA ARG A 144 -10.11 -25.79 3.45
C ARG A 144 -10.72 -24.56 4.12
N VAL A 145 -12.05 -24.50 4.20
CA VAL A 145 -12.80 -23.50 4.96
C VAL A 145 -12.97 -24.00 6.40
N ARG A 146 -12.37 -23.32 7.37
CA ARG A 146 -12.43 -23.73 8.79
C ARG A 146 -12.87 -22.58 9.67
N PHE A 147 -13.67 -22.91 10.69
CA PHE A 147 -14.03 -21.96 11.74
C PHE A 147 -12.96 -21.95 12.82
N GLU A 148 -12.50 -20.76 13.17
CA GLU A 148 -11.67 -20.48 14.33
C GLU A 148 -12.60 -19.99 15.44
N THR A 149 -13.04 -20.90 16.30
CA THR A 149 -13.88 -20.58 17.46
C THR A 149 -13.01 -20.28 18.69
N SER A 150 -13.45 -19.37 19.55
CA SER A 150 -12.81 -19.11 20.85
C SER A 150 -13.07 -20.26 21.83
N ASN A 151 -12.55 -21.46 21.54
CA ASN A 151 -12.47 -22.56 22.50
C ASN A 151 -11.07 -22.64 23.15
N ASN A 152 -10.13 -21.81 22.69
CA ASN A 152 -8.73 -21.78 23.12
C ASN A 152 -8.47 -20.60 24.09
N GLY A 153 -9.11 -20.60 25.27
CA GLY A 153 -8.70 -19.77 26.42
C GLY A 153 -9.29 -18.36 26.53
N GLY A 154 -10.17 -17.94 25.62
CA GLY A 154 -11.08 -16.79 25.86
C GLY A 154 -12.43 -17.32 26.30
N SER A 155 -13.08 -16.69 27.28
CA SER A 155 -14.42 -17.08 27.74
C SER A 155 -15.33 -17.34 26.54
N ALA A 156 -15.94 -18.54 26.49
CA ALA A 156 -16.93 -18.88 25.47
C ALA A 156 -18.01 -17.79 25.46
N GLY A 157 -18.05 -16.96 24.42
CA GLY A 157 -18.84 -15.72 24.45
C GLY A 157 -18.15 -14.43 24.04
N ASP A 158 -16.82 -14.40 23.93
CA ASP A 158 -16.12 -13.12 23.75
C ASP A 158 -16.28 -12.55 22.33
N SER A 159 -17.10 -11.48 22.21
CA SER A 159 -17.33 -10.70 21.01
C SER A 159 -16.16 -9.77 20.62
N SER A 160 -14.97 -9.99 21.18
CA SER A 160 -13.81 -9.12 20.99
C SER A 160 -13.39 -8.97 19.54
N LEU A 161 -13.13 -7.73 19.11
CA LEU A 161 -12.51 -7.46 17.81
C LEU A 161 -11.08 -8.02 17.72
N ASN A 162 -10.42 -8.26 18.86
CA ASN A 162 -9.09 -8.88 18.90
C ASN A 162 -9.07 -10.32 18.36
N ASN A 163 -10.22 -11.01 18.33
CA ASN A 163 -10.29 -12.41 17.92
C ASN A 163 -9.73 -12.64 16.51
N ARG A 164 -9.86 -11.64 15.62
CA ARG A 164 -9.37 -11.72 14.24
C ARG A 164 -7.85 -11.85 14.12
N PHE A 165 -7.13 -11.56 15.20
CA PHE A 165 -5.67 -11.56 15.23
C PHE A 165 -5.07 -12.69 16.08
N ARG A 166 -5.88 -13.63 16.58
CA ARG A 166 -5.35 -14.80 17.30
C ARG A 166 -4.48 -15.67 16.39
N PRO A 167 -3.45 -16.36 16.93
CA PRO A 167 -2.68 -17.31 16.15
C PRO A 167 -3.58 -18.43 15.61
N ILE A 168 -3.49 -18.66 14.30
CA ILE A 168 -4.26 -19.70 13.61
C ILE A 168 -3.36 -20.92 13.41
N ARG A 169 -3.75 -22.06 13.99
CA ARG A 169 -2.99 -23.32 13.87
C ARG A 169 -3.18 -23.94 12.48
N GLY A 170 -2.13 -24.57 11.96
CA GLY A 170 -2.17 -25.24 10.65
C GLY A 170 -2.40 -24.28 9.48
N LEU A 171 -1.81 -23.08 9.56
CA LEU A 171 -1.74 -22.11 8.48
C LEU A 171 -0.34 -22.17 7.85
N ASP A 172 -0.25 -22.76 6.67
CA ASP A 172 1.03 -22.97 5.98
C ASP A 172 1.49 -21.73 5.19
N ALA A 173 0.55 -20.84 4.84
CA ALA A 173 0.82 -19.63 4.08
C ALA A 173 1.33 -18.51 4.98
N ASP A 174 2.45 -17.89 4.58
CA ASP A 174 3.01 -16.74 5.31
C ASP A 174 2.18 -15.47 5.14
N ALA A 175 1.50 -15.31 4.00
CA ALA A 175 0.59 -14.21 3.75
C ALA A 175 -0.80 -14.48 4.30
N VAL A 176 -1.33 -13.53 5.06
CA VAL A 176 -2.71 -13.50 5.53
C VAL A 176 -3.42 -12.31 4.93
N PHE A 177 -4.46 -12.55 4.15
CA PHE A 177 -5.43 -11.53 3.76
C PHE A 177 -6.54 -11.47 4.81
N SER A 178 -6.53 -10.44 5.65
CA SER A 178 -7.63 -10.18 6.58
C SER A 178 -8.72 -9.37 5.92
N VAL A 179 -9.97 -9.77 6.14
CA VAL A 179 -11.13 -9.13 5.52
C VAL A 179 -12.37 -9.21 6.42
N ASP A 180 -13.23 -8.18 6.34
CA ASP A 180 -14.54 -8.21 6.99
C ASP A 180 -15.54 -9.01 6.13
N ASP A 181 -16.55 -9.61 6.77
CA ASP A 181 -17.54 -10.46 6.11
C ASP A 181 -18.46 -9.77 5.10
N ASP A 182 -18.47 -8.43 5.09
CA ASP A 182 -19.23 -7.56 4.20
C ASP A 182 -18.39 -6.93 3.08
N LEU A 183 -17.18 -7.42 2.83
CA LEU A 183 -16.29 -6.91 1.78
C LEU A 183 -15.90 -7.97 0.76
N ILE A 184 -16.04 -7.61 -0.51
CA ILE A 184 -15.57 -8.39 -1.66
C ILE A 184 -14.49 -7.63 -2.42
N VAL A 185 -13.30 -8.24 -2.52
CA VAL A 185 -12.24 -7.81 -3.44
C VAL A 185 -12.21 -8.77 -4.63
N PRO A 186 -12.33 -8.30 -5.89
CA PRO A 186 -12.25 -9.17 -7.07
C PRO A 186 -10.97 -9.99 -7.10
N CYS A 187 -11.03 -11.26 -7.50
CA CYS A 187 -9.88 -12.17 -7.43
C CYS A 187 -8.63 -11.66 -8.19
N SER A 188 -8.81 -10.98 -9.32
CA SER A 188 -7.70 -10.36 -10.06
C SER A 188 -7.02 -9.24 -9.27
N THR A 189 -7.81 -8.38 -8.61
CA THR A 189 -7.33 -7.31 -7.74
C THR A 189 -6.70 -7.85 -6.46
N LEU A 190 -7.26 -8.93 -5.91
CA LEU A 190 -6.72 -9.62 -4.75
C LEU A 190 -5.35 -10.25 -5.06
N ARG A 191 -5.22 -10.89 -6.23
CA ARG A 191 -3.95 -11.45 -6.72
C ARG A 191 -2.90 -10.36 -6.91
N PHE A 192 -3.26 -9.23 -7.51
CA PHE A 192 -2.35 -8.09 -7.63
C PHE A 192 -1.87 -7.59 -6.25
N ALA A 193 -2.77 -7.43 -5.28
CA ALA A 193 -2.38 -7.03 -3.93
C ALA A 193 -1.47 -8.06 -3.23
N PHE A 194 -1.69 -9.35 -3.48
CA PHE A 194 -0.80 -10.40 -3.01
C PHE A 194 0.60 -10.29 -3.65
N ASP A 195 0.68 -10.01 -4.96
CA ASP A 195 1.95 -9.79 -5.65
C ASP A 195 2.71 -8.58 -5.10
N VAL A 196 2.00 -7.49 -4.79
CA VAL A 196 2.55 -6.32 -4.10
C VAL A 196 3.07 -6.72 -2.70
N TRP A 197 2.29 -7.47 -1.92
CA TRP A 197 2.74 -7.96 -0.61
C TRP A 197 3.99 -8.84 -0.71
N ARG A 198 4.10 -9.70 -1.73
CA ARG A 198 5.31 -10.53 -1.93
C ARG A 198 6.57 -9.70 -2.16
N SER A 199 6.46 -8.49 -2.72
CA SER A 199 7.60 -7.57 -2.86
C SER A 199 7.98 -6.85 -1.57
N ALA A 200 7.10 -6.84 -0.57
CA ALA A 200 7.30 -6.16 0.71
C ALA A 200 6.63 -6.96 1.87
N PRO A 201 7.08 -8.19 2.16
CA PRO A 201 6.38 -9.11 3.07
C PRO A 201 6.33 -8.62 4.52
N ASN A 202 7.19 -7.67 4.89
CA ASN A 202 7.21 -7.03 6.20
C ASN A 202 6.16 -5.90 6.34
N ALA A 203 5.57 -5.41 5.24
CA ALA A 203 4.58 -4.34 5.28
C ALA A 203 3.15 -4.88 5.38
N MET A 204 2.24 -4.03 5.86
CA MET A 204 0.80 -4.22 5.60
C MET A 204 0.47 -3.66 4.22
N VAL A 205 -0.21 -4.45 3.40
CA VAL A 205 -0.59 -4.07 2.02
C VAL A 205 -2.10 -4.14 1.88
N GLY A 206 -2.79 -3.04 1.60
CA GLY A 206 -4.25 -3.02 1.68
C GLY A 206 -4.94 -1.96 0.85
N PHE A 207 -6.28 -1.98 0.91
CA PHE A 207 -7.14 -1.17 0.02
C PHE A 207 -7.74 0.07 0.69
N VAL A 208 -7.66 0.16 2.02
CA VAL A 208 -8.34 1.19 2.81
C VAL A 208 -7.29 2.04 3.56
N PRO A 209 -6.68 3.04 2.91
CA PRO A 209 -5.66 3.88 3.53
C PRO A 209 -6.29 4.86 4.53
N ARG A 210 -5.59 5.11 5.62
CA ARG A 210 -5.92 6.09 6.66
C ARG A 210 -4.65 6.75 7.16
N MET A 211 -4.79 7.90 7.82
CA MET A 211 -3.64 8.66 8.28
C MET A 211 -3.80 9.10 9.72
N HIS A 212 -2.69 9.48 10.34
CA HIS A 212 -2.68 10.31 11.53
C HIS A 212 -2.02 11.65 11.18
N TRP A 213 -2.32 12.69 11.95
CA TRP A 213 -1.56 13.95 11.92
C TRP A 213 -1.44 14.53 13.32
N ILE A 214 -0.47 15.42 13.51
CA ILE A 214 -0.29 16.17 14.76
C ILE A 214 -1.39 17.22 14.85
N ALA A 215 -2.17 17.19 15.94
CA ALA A 215 -3.34 18.03 16.15
C ALA A 215 -2.99 19.52 16.14
N ASP A 216 -1.91 19.88 16.85
CA ASP A 216 -1.32 21.21 16.85
C ASP A 216 0.20 21.10 16.63
N PRO A 217 0.68 21.32 15.39
CA PRO A 217 2.10 21.29 15.08
C PRO A 217 2.94 22.35 15.81
N ARG A 218 2.30 23.40 16.34
CA ARG A 218 2.96 24.49 17.08
C ARG A 218 2.82 24.32 18.60
N GLY A 219 2.02 23.35 19.04
CA GLY A 219 1.79 23.06 20.44
C GLY A 219 2.97 22.36 21.11
N SER A 220 3.04 22.47 22.43
CA SER A 220 4.05 21.77 23.25
C SER A 220 3.72 20.29 23.48
N THR A 221 2.45 19.90 23.30
CA THR A 221 1.98 18.52 23.47
C THR A 221 1.79 17.82 22.12
N LYS A 222 2.37 16.62 21.98
CA LYS A 222 2.18 15.78 20.80
C LYS A 222 0.83 15.04 20.90
N GLU A 223 -0.25 15.72 20.53
CA GLU A 223 -1.55 15.11 20.32
C GLU A 223 -1.74 14.71 18.85
N TYR A 224 -2.37 13.56 18.60
CA TYR A 224 -2.62 13.03 17.26
C TYR A 224 -4.11 12.97 16.93
N ARG A 225 -4.46 13.22 15.68
CA ARG A 225 -5.82 13.09 15.16
C ARG A 225 -5.88 12.05 14.06
N TYR A 226 -6.99 11.30 14.05
CA TYR A 226 -7.28 10.30 13.03
C TYR A 226 -7.83 10.95 11.77
N GLY A 227 -7.21 10.64 10.64
CA GLY A 227 -7.59 11.07 9.31
C GLY A 227 -8.30 9.99 8.50
N SER A 228 -9.51 10.31 8.05
CA SER A 228 -10.34 9.46 7.19
C SER A 228 -9.91 9.55 5.71
N TRP A 229 -10.69 8.93 4.81
CA TRP A 229 -10.45 8.95 3.37
C TRP A 229 -10.24 10.36 2.80
N TRP A 230 -11.05 11.33 3.22
CA TRP A 230 -10.95 12.71 2.73
C TRP A 230 -9.59 13.34 3.01
N SER A 231 -9.00 13.03 4.16
CA SER A 231 -7.68 13.52 4.53
C SER A 231 -6.57 12.91 3.68
N VAL A 232 -6.66 11.59 3.41
CA VAL A 232 -5.73 10.91 2.50
C VAL A 232 -5.86 11.48 1.09
N TRP A 233 -7.09 11.74 0.63
CA TRP A 233 -7.37 12.33 -0.69
C TRP A 233 -6.73 13.71 -0.85
N TRP A 234 -6.89 14.60 0.13
CA TRP A 234 -6.34 15.96 0.06
C TRP A 234 -4.83 16.02 0.20
N THR A 235 -4.26 15.20 1.08
CA THR A 235 -2.82 15.28 1.40
C THR A 235 -1.98 14.40 0.50
N GLY A 236 -2.56 13.36 -0.10
CA GLY A 236 -1.82 12.30 -0.78
C GLY A 236 -0.98 11.43 0.16
N THR A 237 -1.10 11.62 1.49
CA THR A 237 -0.30 10.92 2.49
C THR A 237 -1.16 10.02 3.37
N TYR A 238 -0.59 8.90 3.79
CA TYR A 238 -1.24 7.97 4.71
C TYR A 238 -0.20 7.25 5.57
N SER A 239 -0.63 6.67 6.68
CA SER A 239 0.27 6.00 7.63
C SER A 239 -0.29 4.67 8.14
N MET A 240 -1.49 4.29 7.69
CA MET A 240 -2.18 3.07 8.05
C MET A 240 -2.90 2.52 6.83
N VAL A 241 -3.05 1.20 6.77
CA VAL A 241 -4.06 0.53 5.94
C VAL A 241 -4.89 -0.35 6.86
N LEU A 242 -6.21 -0.25 6.74
CA LEU A 242 -7.08 -0.95 7.69
C LEU A 242 -7.10 -2.45 7.42
N SER A 243 -7.03 -3.24 8.49
CA SER A 243 -7.07 -4.71 8.45
C SER A 243 -8.38 -5.29 7.89
N LYS A 244 -9.41 -4.45 7.69
CA LYS A 244 -10.67 -4.85 7.03
C LYS A 244 -10.51 -5.31 5.58
N ALA A 245 -9.40 -4.98 4.92
CA ALA A 245 -9.06 -5.49 3.60
C ALA A 245 -7.55 -5.30 3.35
N SER A 246 -6.73 -6.15 3.96
CA SER A 246 -5.26 -6.05 3.83
C SER A 246 -4.55 -7.38 3.98
N PHE A 247 -3.45 -7.52 3.26
CA PHE A 247 -2.40 -8.51 3.48
C PHE A 247 -1.43 -8.08 4.58
N PHE A 248 -1.00 -9.05 5.38
CA PHE A 248 0.14 -8.93 6.30
C PHE A 248 0.74 -10.32 6.56
N HIS A 249 1.95 -10.37 7.11
CA HIS A 249 2.61 -11.62 7.46
C HIS A 249 1.94 -12.32 8.65
N ARG A 250 1.74 -13.64 8.60
CA ARG A 250 1.08 -14.44 9.66
C ARG A 250 1.70 -14.27 11.04
N ARG A 251 3.01 -13.98 11.10
CA ARG A 251 3.75 -13.68 12.35
C ARG A 251 3.12 -12.54 13.15
N TYR A 252 2.47 -11.59 12.50
CA TYR A 252 1.82 -10.48 13.19
C TYR A 252 0.59 -10.91 13.99
N LEU A 253 -0.01 -12.08 13.71
CA LEU A 253 -1.05 -12.67 14.57
C LEU A 253 -0.46 -13.08 15.94
N ASP A 254 0.72 -13.69 15.92
CA ASP A 254 1.45 -14.07 17.14
C ASP A 254 1.93 -12.84 17.90
N LEU A 255 2.59 -11.90 17.21
CA LEU A 255 3.03 -10.65 17.81
C LEU A 255 1.86 -9.88 18.45
N TYR A 256 0.72 -9.80 17.77
CA TYR A 256 -0.46 -9.11 18.30
C TYR A 256 -0.99 -9.79 19.56
N THR A 257 -1.09 -11.11 19.55
CA THR A 257 -1.74 -11.82 20.66
C THR A 257 -0.83 -12.00 21.87
N ASN A 258 0.45 -12.32 21.62
CA ASN A 258 1.37 -12.80 22.64
C ASN A 258 2.43 -11.76 23.04
N GLN A 259 2.74 -10.79 22.19
CA GLN A 259 3.83 -9.82 22.45
C GLN A 259 3.35 -8.38 22.61
N MET A 260 2.22 -8.01 22.00
CA MET A 260 1.62 -6.69 22.19
C MET A 260 1.27 -6.50 23.67
N LEU A 261 1.53 -5.29 24.18
CA LEU A 261 1.17 -4.86 25.52
C LEU A 261 -0.29 -5.26 25.83
N PRO A 262 -0.55 -6.05 26.89
CA PRO A 262 -1.90 -6.49 27.23
C PRO A 262 -2.89 -5.33 27.42
N SER A 263 -2.41 -4.16 27.86
CA SER A 263 -3.18 -2.93 28.01
C SER A 263 -3.79 -2.44 26.69
N ILE A 264 -3.08 -2.58 25.56
CA ILE A 264 -3.59 -2.20 24.23
C ILE A 264 -4.75 -3.12 23.84
N ARG A 265 -4.57 -4.44 23.95
CA ARG A 265 -5.62 -5.42 23.64
C ARG A 265 -6.84 -5.26 24.54
N LYS A 266 -6.62 -4.99 25.83
CA LYS A 266 -7.68 -4.67 26.80
C LYS A 266 -8.45 -3.42 26.38
N TYR A 267 -7.75 -2.35 26.02
CA TYR A 267 -8.38 -1.10 25.54
C TYR A 267 -9.23 -1.34 24.29
N VAL A 268 -8.72 -2.09 23.30
CA VAL A 268 -9.47 -2.47 22.09
C VAL A 268 -10.75 -3.22 22.46
N ASN A 269 -10.67 -4.15 23.42
CA ASN A 269 -11.81 -4.95 23.85
C ASN A 269 -12.90 -4.10 24.52
N GLU A 270 -12.50 -3.23 25.45
CA GLU A 270 -13.40 -2.36 26.21
C GLU A 270 -14.06 -1.31 25.31
N ASN A 271 -13.33 -0.78 24.33
CA ASN A 271 -13.83 0.25 23.43
C ASN A 271 -14.54 -0.30 22.18
N ARG A 272 -14.42 -1.61 21.91
CA ARG A 272 -14.94 -2.28 20.70
C ARG A 272 -14.60 -1.54 19.41
N ASN A 273 -13.34 -1.07 19.30
CA ASN A 273 -12.82 -0.33 18.17
C ASN A 273 -11.28 -0.41 18.15
N CYS A 274 -10.66 0.05 17.07
CA CYS A 274 -9.22 0.33 16.96
C CYS A 274 -8.29 -0.89 16.96
N GLU A 275 -8.80 -2.09 16.74
CA GLU A 275 -7.97 -3.29 16.54
C GLU A 275 -7.10 -3.15 15.28
N ASP A 276 -7.61 -2.50 14.23
CA ASP A 276 -6.90 -2.21 12.99
C ASP A 276 -5.78 -1.17 13.16
N ILE A 277 -6.02 -0.15 13.98
CA ILE A 277 -5.00 0.83 14.41
C ILE A 277 -3.94 0.12 15.24
N ALA A 278 -4.33 -0.71 16.21
CA ALA A 278 -3.40 -1.47 17.05
C ALA A 278 -2.50 -2.38 16.20
N MET A 279 -3.07 -3.07 15.19
CA MET A 279 -2.28 -3.87 14.24
C MET A 279 -1.32 -2.99 13.42
N SER A 280 -1.76 -1.82 12.95
CA SER A 280 -0.88 -0.90 12.21
C SER A 280 0.29 -0.40 13.08
N PHE A 281 0.03 -0.07 14.35
CA PHE A 281 1.06 0.29 15.33
C PHE A 281 2.06 -0.85 15.55
N LEU A 282 1.56 -2.07 15.73
CA LEU A 282 2.39 -3.25 15.93
C LEU A 282 3.34 -3.47 14.75
N VAL A 283 2.82 -3.48 13.52
CA VAL A 283 3.64 -3.74 12.33
C VAL A 283 4.67 -2.63 12.13
N ALA A 284 4.25 -1.36 12.26
CA ALA A 284 5.15 -0.22 12.10
C ALA A 284 6.25 -0.22 13.16
N ASN A 285 5.91 -0.49 14.44
CA ASN A 285 6.89 -0.57 15.52
C ASN A 285 7.87 -1.75 15.35
N ALA A 286 7.37 -2.90 14.85
CA ALA A 286 8.19 -4.09 14.67
C ALA A 286 9.14 -4.02 13.47
N THR A 287 8.90 -3.11 12.52
CA THR A 287 9.62 -3.12 11.22
C THR A 287 10.19 -1.77 10.79
N GLY A 288 9.69 -0.67 11.33
CA GLY A 288 9.94 0.67 10.79
C GLY A 288 9.37 0.91 9.38
N ALA A 289 8.64 -0.05 8.82
CA ALA A 289 8.14 0.03 7.44
C ALA A 289 6.77 0.73 7.38
N PRO A 290 6.54 1.63 6.41
CA PRO A 290 5.22 2.15 6.15
C PRO A 290 4.32 1.09 5.48
N PRO A 291 2.99 1.25 5.57
CA PRO A 291 2.06 0.41 4.81
C PRO A 291 2.13 0.70 3.30
N ILE A 292 1.54 -0.17 2.48
CA ILE A 292 1.38 0.04 1.03
C ILE A 292 -0.10 0.04 0.65
N TRP A 293 -0.55 1.11 0.01
CA TRP A 293 -1.88 1.23 -0.54
C TRP A 293 -1.94 0.63 -1.94
N VAL A 294 -2.87 -0.30 -2.14
CA VAL A 294 -3.19 -0.87 -3.45
C VAL A 294 -4.45 -0.21 -4.01
N GLN A 295 -4.35 0.30 -5.25
CA GLN A 295 -5.51 0.75 -6.00
C GLN A 295 -6.33 -0.46 -6.46
N GLY A 296 -7.56 -0.55 -5.97
CA GLY A 296 -8.48 -1.62 -6.33
C GLY A 296 -9.91 -1.27 -5.98
N ARG A 297 -10.86 -1.80 -6.75
CA ARG A 297 -12.28 -1.73 -6.38
C ARG A 297 -12.54 -2.72 -5.26
N ILE A 298 -13.10 -2.24 -4.16
CA ILE A 298 -13.66 -3.05 -3.08
C ILE A 298 -15.18 -2.86 -3.11
N PHE A 299 -15.93 -3.94 -2.89
CA PHE A 299 -17.39 -3.90 -2.87
C PHE A 299 -17.87 -4.15 -1.44
N GLU A 300 -18.50 -3.13 -0.84
CA GLU A 300 -19.23 -3.28 0.42
C GLU A 300 -20.60 -3.88 0.11
N ILE A 301 -20.83 -5.09 0.62
CA ILE A 301 -22.04 -5.89 0.35
C ILE A 301 -23.01 -5.89 1.54
N GLY A 302 -22.65 -5.21 2.63
CA GLY A 302 -23.48 -4.94 3.79
C GLY A 302 -23.96 -3.49 3.83
N SER A 303 -24.98 -3.21 4.64
CA SER A 303 -25.66 -1.90 4.68
C SER A 303 -25.20 -0.95 5.77
N SER A 304 -24.59 -1.45 6.86
CA SER A 304 -24.10 -0.62 7.98
C SER A 304 -23.17 -1.40 8.93
N GLY A 305 -22.21 -0.70 9.55
CA GLY A 305 -21.22 -1.27 10.47
C GLY A 305 -20.76 -0.26 11.53
N ILE A 306 -19.83 -0.65 12.41
CA ILE A 306 -19.37 0.18 13.55
C ILE A 306 -18.82 1.55 13.08
N SER A 307 -18.28 1.62 11.87
CA SER A 307 -17.76 2.85 11.27
C SER A 307 -18.82 3.91 10.96
N SER A 308 -20.12 3.57 10.91
CA SER A 308 -21.20 4.52 10.66
C SER A 308 -21.73 5.20 11.94
N LEU A 309 -21.21 4.85 13.11
CA LEU A 309 -21.63 5.44 14.39
C LEU A 309 -21.08 6.87 14.56
N LYS A 310 -21.90 7.76 15.14
CA LYS A 310 -21.49 9.15 15.44
C LYS A 310 -20.30 9.15 16.40
N GLY A 311 -19.29 9.97 16.09
CA GLY A 311 -18.08 10.09 16.93
C GLY A 311 -17.01 9.02 16.69
N HIS A 312 -17.18 8.12 15.71
CA HIS A 312 -16.20 7.08 15.40
C HIS A 312 -14.78 7.62 15.16
N GLY A 313 -14.64 8.74 14.43
CA GLY A 313 -13.34 9.38 14.20
C GLY A 313 -12.70 9.97 15.46
N LEU A 314 -13.51 10.49 16.40
CA LEU A 314 -13.01 10.97 17.68
C LEU A 314 -12.51 9.81 18.54
N GLN A 315 -13.26 8.70 18.58
CA GLN A 315 -12.82 7.50 19.28
C GLN A 315 -11.50 6.96 18.70
N ARG A 316 -11.36 6.93 17.38
CA ARG A 316 -10.09 6.54 16.73
C ARG A 316 -8.94 7.49 17.03
N SER A 317 -9.20 8.80 17.16
CA SER A 317 -8.19 9.77 17.61
C SER A 317 -7.74 9.48 19.05
N ARG A 318 -8.67 9.12 19.95
CA ARG A 318 -8.31 8.67 21.31
C ARG A 318 -7.43 7.43 21.28
N CYS A 319 -7.76 6.44 20.44
CA CYS A 319 -6.93 5.25 20.27
C CYS A 319 -5.50 5.59 19.83
N LEU A 320 -5.31 6.50 18.87
CA LEU A 320 -3.97 6.94 18.45
C LEU A 320 -3.14 7.49 19.61
N ASN A 321 -3.74 8.38 20.41
CA ASN A 321 -3.05 9.00 21.55
C ASN A 321 -2.78 7.99 22.67
N THR A 322 -3.77 7.16 23.00
CA THR A 322 -3.62 6.13 24.03
C THR A 322 -2.53 5.12 23.65
N PHE A 323 -2.51 4.64 22.41
CA PHE A 323 -1.49 3.69 21.97
C PHE A 323 -0.12 4.34 21.87
N ALA A 324 -0.02 5.57 21.36
CA ALA A 324 1.26 6.29 21.33
C ALA A 324 1.85 6.50 22.73
N ALA A 325 1.01 6.81 23.73
CA ALA A 325 1.43 6.89 25.12
C ALA A 325 1.93 5.54 25.66
N MET A 326 1.22 4.44 25.37
CA MET A 326 1.62 3.08 25.78
C MET A 326 2.92 2.61 25.11
N TYR A 327 3.17 3.00 23.86
CA TYR A 327 4.43 2.74 23.15
C TYR A 327 5.56 3.72 23.52
N GLY A 328 5.26 4.82 24.22
CA GLY A 328 6.19 5.90 24.51
C GLY A 328 6.56 6.78 23.31
N HIS A 329 6.04 6.49 22.12
CA HIS A 329 6.27 7.25 20.89
C HIS A 329 5.18 6.93 19.85
N MET A 330 5.15 7.65 18.72
CA MET A 330 4.30 7.34 17.58
C MET A 330 5.05 6.43 16.60
N PRO A 331 4.70 5.13 16.48
CA PRO A 331 5.41 4.21 15.60
C PRO A 331 4.97 4.31 14.13
N LEU A 332 3.79 4.90 13.85
CA LEU A 332 3.25 4.94 12.49
C LEU A 332 4.12 5.77 11.55
N VAL A 333 4.50 5.17 10.42
CA VAL A 333 5.32 5.82 9.39
C VAL A 333 4.44 6.28 8.24
N ALA A 334 4.51 7.56 7.90
CA ALA A 334 3.78 8.13 6.77
C ALA A 334 4.42 7.74 5.42
N THR A 335 3.61 7.66 4.38
CA THR A 335 4.02 7.30 3.02
C THR A 335 3.05 7.88 1.98
N THR A 336 3.52 7.92 0.74
CA THR A 336 2.76 8.31 -0.46
C THR A 336 2.71 7.18 -1.49
N VAL A 337 3.31 6.02 -1.20
CA VAL A 337 3.41 4.89 -2.15
C VAL A 337 2.01 4.38 -2.49
N LYS A 338 1.70 4.25 -3.77
CA LYS A 338 0.44 3.66 -4.24
C LYS A 338 0.73 2.67 -5.35
N ALA A 339 0.42 1.40 -5.10
CA ALA A 339 0.54 0.35 -6.09
C ALA A 339 -0.68 0.34 -7.01
N VAL A 340 -0.46 0.41 -8.31
CA VAL A 340 -1.51 0.47 -9.32
C VAL A 340 -1.26 -0.61 -10.37
N ASP A 341 -2.29 -1.40 -10.69
CA ASP A 341 -2.20 -2.41 -11.75
C ASP A 341 -2.12 -1.69 -13.11
N SER A 342 -0.95 -1.79 -13.73
CA SER A 342 -0.61 -1.14 -15.01
C SER A 342 -1.55 -1.55 -16.14
N ARG A 343 -2.12 -2.76 -16.10
CA ARG A 343 -3.08 -3.24 -17.11
C ARG A 343 -4.43 -2.51 -17.04
N ARG A 344 -4.67 -1.75 -15.97
CA ARG A 344 -5.92 -1.01 -15.71
C ARG A 344 -5.70 0.50 -15.61
N SER A 345 -4.48 0.99 -15.79
CA SER A 345 -4.17 2.42 -15.78
C SER A 345 -3.58 2.84 -17.11
N TRP A 346 -4.39 3.59 -17.85
CA TRP A 346 -4.07 4.02 -19.22
C TRP A 346 -3.29 5.34 -19.26
N PHE A 347 -3.26 6.07 -18.15
CA PHE A 347 -2.52 7.32 -18.00
C PHE A 347 -1.47 7.11 -16.92
N TRP A 348 -0.21 7.25 -17.32
CA TRP A 348 0.99 7.12 -16.46
C TRP A 348 1.39 8.48 -15.92
#